data_AF-A0A087L2H0-F1
#
_entry.id   AF-A0A087L2H0-F1
#
_cell.length_a   1.000
_cell.length_b   1.000
_cell.length_c   1.000
_cell.angle_alpha   90.00
_cell.angle_beta   90.00
_cell.angle_gamma   90.00
#
_symmetry.space_group_name_H-M   'P 1'
#
loop_
_entity.id
_entity.type
_entity.pdbx_description
1 polymer ?
#
loop_
_entity_poly.entity_id
_entity_poly.type
_entity_poly.pdbx_seq_one_letter_code
_entity_poly.pdbx_strand_id
1 'polypeptide(L)'
;MITSKALQTAISNLTVWRKGDQRAPHKPLLLLYVLAQYQKGHERMFNYGEEIHQPLLELLHSFGPQRREHYPTMPFWRLRSDGFWELQNAEFCSPQKGNKEPPKREIIEHGVLGGFDEESYQLLRSKPTLLNKLAQQILSEHFPDSIQELLANRLDLQLSGTRKVRDPAFRQTILRAYNYQCAVCGYNLRHDSTPVGLEAAHIKWKQYGGPCTVTNGLALCSLHHSAFDMGVIGFDDSMKLLVSEGVNGSQMVERLFWDFAGRGILLPKSAEHYPLEQFVEWHRGQVFKA
;
A
#
# COMPACT_ATOMS: atom_id res chain seq x y z
N MET A 1 24.29 -14.50 14.98
CA MET A 1 24.18 -13.04 15.14
C MET A 1 23.87 -12.36 13.82
N ILE A 2 22.58 -12.26 13.52
CA ILE A 2 22.06 -11.44 12.43
C ILE A 2 22.47 -9.98 12.59
N THR A 3 22.90 -9.35 11.49
CA THR A 3 23.27 -7.93 11.47
C THR A 3 22.09 -7.07 11.03
N SER A 4 22.09 -5.78 11.41
CA SER A 4 21.07 -4.83 10.95
C SER A 4 20.99 -4.74 9.42
N LYS A 5 22.12 -4.93 8.72
CA LYS A 5 22.17 -4.95 7.25
C LYS A 5 21.59 -6.24 6.69
N ALA A 6 21.88 -7.39 7.29
CA ALA A 6 21.32 -8.67 6.87
C ALA A 6 19.79 -8.68 6.98
N LEU A 7 19.23 -8.17 8.08
CA LEU A 7 17.78 -8.09 8.26
C LEU A 7 17.10 -7.12 7.27
N GLN A 8 17.70 -5.95 7.02
CA GLN A 8 17.23 -5.01 5.98
C GLN A 8 17.21 -5.66 4.60
N THR A 9 18.29 -6.37 4.23
CA THR A 9 18.38 -7.08 2.96
C THR A 9 17.33 -8.19 2.84
N ALA A 10 17.11 -8.96 3.91
CA ALA A 10 16.10 -10.01 3.91
C ALA A 10 14.68 -9.44 3.70
N ILE A 11 14.38 -8.30 4.32
CA ILE A 11 13.10 -7.59 4.14
C ILE A 11 12.95 -7.01 2.73
N SER A 12 14.00 -6.41 2.13
CA SER A 12 13.92 -5.97 0.72
C SER A 12 13.73 -7.13 -0.26
N ASN A 13 14.24 -8.32 0.09
CA ASN A 13 14.17 -9.52 -0.75
C ASN A 13 12.99 -10.43 -0.40
N LEU A 14 11.95 -9.90 0.25
CA LEU A 14 10.74 -10.64 0.56
C LEU A 14 10.23 -11.42 -0.65
N THR A 15 10.03 -12.72 -0.43
CA THR A 15 9.43 -13.61 -1.42
C THR A 15 7.94 -13.32 -1.50
N VAL A 16 7.59 -12.34 -2.31
CA VAL A 16 6.21 -11.96 -2.59
C VAL A 16 5.73 -12.74 -3.83
N TRP A 17 4.48 -13.17 -3.82
CA TRP A 17 3.88 -13.78 -5.01
C TRP A 17 3.87 -12.77 -6.17
N ARG A 18 4.37 -13.18 -7.33
CA ARG A 18 4.43 -12.35 -8.53
C ARG A 18 3.61 -13.00 -9.64
N LYS A 19 2.68 -12.25 -10.22
CA LYS A 19 1.98 -12.59 -11.47
C LYS A 19 1.86 -11.31 -12.29
N GLY A 20 2.79 -11.12 -13.22
CA GLY A 20 2.95 -9.84 -13.92
C GLY A 20 3.11 -8.69 -12.92
N ASP A 21 2.36 -7.61 -13.14
CA ASP A 21 2.42 -6.39 -12.34
C ASP A 21 1.38 -6.35 -11.20
N GLN A 22 0.86 -7.51 -10.77
CA GLN A 22 -0.10 -7.56 -9.68
C GLN A 22 0.51 -7.20 -8.33
N ARG A 23 -0.23 -6.42 -7.54
CA ARG A 23 0.16 -6.08 -6.17
C ARG A 23 -0.12 -7.26 -5.23
N ALA A 24 0.84 -7.54 -4.35
CA ALA A 24 0.71 -8.55 -3.30
C ALA A 24 1.21 -8.02 -1.95
N PRO A 25 0.45 -7.12 -1.29
CA PRO A 25 0.88 -6.43 -0.08
C PRO A 25 0.77 -7.27 1.22
N HIS A 26 0.42 -8.55 1.12
CA HIS A 26 0.16 -9.43 2.27
C HIS A 26 1.31 -9.51 3.28
N LYS A 27 2.53 -9.85 2.84
CA LYS A 27 3.71 -9.90 3.71
C LYS A 27 4.11 -8.51 4.20
N PRO A 28 4.19 -7.47 3.34
CA PRO A 28 4.44 -6.09 3.78
C PRO A 28 3.49 -5.61 4.89
N LEU A 29 2.17 -5.80 4.72
CA LEU A 29 1.18 -5.36 5.72
C LEU A 29 1.30 -6.13 7.04
N LEU A 30 1.56 -7.44 6.98
CA LEU A 30 1.82 -8.25 8.18
C LEU A 30 3.05 -7.74 8.94
N LEU A 31 4.16 -7.49 8.23
CA LEU A 31 5.37 -7.00 8.87
C LEU A 31 5.21 -5.59 9.44
N LEU A 32 4.50 -4.70 8.76
CA LEU A 32 4.20 -3.36 9.29
C LEU A 32 3.38 -3.45 10.59
N TYR A 33 2.38 -4.33 10.63
CA TYR A 33 1.60 -4.58 11.84
C TYR A 33 2.49 -5.10 12.98
N VAL A 34 3.29 -6.14 12.73
CA VAL A 34 4.18 -6.75 13.73
C VAL A 34 5.21 -5.74 14.27
N LEU A 35 5.85 -4.96 13.38
CA LEU A 35 6.79 -3.92 13.78
C LEU A 35 6.11 -2.85 14.65
N ALA A 36 4.87 -2.47 14.31
CA ALA A 36 4.11 -1.53 15.14
C ALA A 36 3.80 -2.08 16.53
N GLN A 37 3.52 -3.38 16.67
CA GLN A 37 3.31 -4.02 17.97
C GLN A 37 4.61 -4.12 18.78
N TYR A 38 5.73 -4.49 18.15
CA TYR A 38 7.04 -4.47 18.82
C TYR A 38 7.43 -3.08 19.30
N GLN A 39 7.10 -2.03 18.55
CA GLN A 39 7.30 -0.64 18.98
C GLN A 39 6.51 -0.34 20.27
N LYS A 40 5.36 -0.97 20.46
CA LYS A 40 4.49 -0.85 21.65
C LYS A 40 4.90 -1.79 22.80
N GLY A 41 6.01 -2.51 22.66
CA GLY A 41 6.53 -3.41 23.68
C GLY A 41 5.91 -4.81 23.67
N HIS A 42 5.24 -5.19 22.59
CA HIS A 42 4.71 -6.55 22.43
C HIS A 42 5.82 -7.61 22.50
N GLU A 43 5.51 -8.77 23.07
CA GLU A 43 6.43 -9.91 23.12
C GLU A 43 6.70 -10.49 21.73
N ARG A 44 7.68 -11.41 21.63
CA ARG A 44 8.19 -11.87 20.33
C ARG A 44 7.13 -12.54 19.45
N MET A 45 6.29 -13.38 20.05
CA MET A 45 5.42 -14.33 19.35
C MET A 45 3.97 -13.86 19.39
N PHE A 46 3.30 -13.92 18.24
CA PHE A 46 1.89 -13.55 18.10
C PHE A 46 1.05 -14.79 17.82
N ASN A 47 -0.06 -14.94 18.52
CA ASN A 47 -1.08 -15.92 18.21
C ASN A 47 -1.79 -15.55 16.89
N TYR A 48 -1.80 -16.49 15.94
CA TYR A 48 -2.42 -16.24 14.65
C TYR A 48 -3.91 -15.88 14.73
N GLY A 49 -4.67 -16.67 15.50
CA GLY A 49 -6.13 -16.54 15.56
C GLY A 49 -6.58 -15.30 16.32
N GLU A 50 -5.90 -15.01 17.43
CA GLU A 50 -6.29 -13.95 18.37
C GLU A 50 -5.72 -12.59 17.97
N GLU A 51 -4.51 -12.54 17.42
CA GLU A 51 -3.75 -11.28 17.30
C GLU A 51 -3.47 -10.90 15.84
N ILE A 52 -3.30 -11.87 14.94
CA ILE A 52 -2.90 -11.59 13.56
C ILE A 52 -4.08 -11.56 12.59
N HIS A 53 -5.01 -12.52 12.72
CA HIS A 53 -6.01 -12.77 11.68
C HIS A 53 -6.84 -11.54 11.33
N GLN A 54 -7.51 -10.97 12.34
CA GLN A 54 -8.44 -9.86 12.13
C GLN A 54 -7.73 -8.55 11.76
N PRO A 55 -6.66 -8.10 12.47
CA PRO A 55 -5.96 -6.87 12.09
C PRO A 55 -5.36 -6.92 10.68
N LEU A 56 -4.77 -8.06 10.29
CA LEU A 56 -4.22 -8.21 8.94
C LEU A 56 -5.32 -8.24 7.87
N LEU A 57 -6.47 -8.87 8.15
CA LEU A 57 -7.61 -8.89 7.25
C LEU A 57 -8.11 -7.46 6.97
N GLU A 58 -8.25 -6.64 8.00
CA GLU A 58 -8.67 -5.25 7.87
C GLU A 58 -7.68 -4.39 7.07
N LEU A 59 -6.38 -4.58 7.30
CA LEU A 59 -5.34 -3.92 6.51
C LEU A 59 -5.41 -4.34 5.05
N LEU A 60 -5.66 -5.62 4.76
CA LEU A 60 -5.79 -6.13 3.40
C LEU A 60 -7.02 -5.56 2.68
N HIS A 61 -8.17 -5.47 3.35
CA HIS A 61 -9.34 -4.80 2.79
C HIS A 61 -9.09 -3.31 2.55
N SER A 62 -8.33 -2.66 3.44
CA SER A 62 -8.09 -1.21 3.38
C SER A 62 -7.02 -0.81 2.36
N PHE A 63 -5.94 -1.58 2.23
CA PHE A 63 -4.75 -1.19 1.46
C PHE A 63 -4.32 -2.22 0.41
N GLY A 64 -4.95 -3.39 0.38
CA GLY A 64 -4.78 -4.38 -0.67
C GLY A 64 -5.62 -4.10 -1.92
N PRO A 65 -5.30 -4.76 -3.05
CA PRO A 65 -6.21 -4.82 -4.19
C PRO A 65 -7.54 -5.44 -3.77
N GLN A 66 -8.63 -5.04 -4.43
CA GLN A 66 -9.91 -5.70 -4.23
C GLN A 66 -9.82 -7.17 -4.66
N ARG A 67 -10.21 -8.07 -3.77
CA ARG A 67 -10.25 -9.52 -4.01
C ARG A 67 -11.57 -10.05 -3.48
N ARG A 68 -12.08 -11.13 -4.07
CA ARG A 68 -13.25 -11.85 -3.54
C ARG A 68 -13.01 -12.35 -2.12
N GLU A 69 -11.79 -12.79 -1.84
CA GLU A 69 -11.38 -13.29 -0.54
C GLU A 69 -9.90 -12.95 -0.30
N HIS A 70 -9.58 -12.63 0.95
CA HIS A 70 -8.22 -12.46 1.42
C HIS A 70 -7.83 -13.64 2.32
N TYR A 71 -6.56 -14.05 2.24
CA TYR A 71 -6.04 -15.16 3.01
C TYR A 71 -4.89 -14.69 3.92
N PRO A 72 -5.18 -14.09 5.09
CA PRO A 72 -4.16 -13.66 6.06
C PRO A 72 -3.26 -14.80 6.57
N THR A 73 -3.71 -16.06 6.48
CA THR A 73 -2.92 -17.25 6.83
C THR A 73 -1.64 -17.36 6.00
N MET A 74 -1.73 -17.04 4.71
CA MET A 74 -0.67 -17.25 3.73
C MET A 74 0.60 -16.44 4.03
N PRO A 75 0.55 -15.10 4.23
CA PRO A 75 1.75 -14.35 4.60
C PRO A 75 2.32 -14.80 5.94
N PHE A 76 1.47 -15.09 6.93
CA PHE A 76 1.90 -15.54 8.27
C PHE A 76 2.69 -16.85 8.20
N TRP A 77 2.19 -17.83 7.44
CA TRP A 77 2.88 -19.11 7.28
C TRP A 77 4.11 -19.03 6.37
N ARG A 78 4.04 -18.30 5.25
CA ARG A 78 5.12 -18.24 4.25
C ARG A 78 6.30 -17.37 4.64
N LEU A 79 6.17 -16.49 5.62
CA LEU A 79 7.31 -15.68 6.09
C LEU A 79 8.45 -16.54 6.62
N ARG A 80 8.18 -17.76 7.12
CA ARG A 80 9.22 -18.71 7.57
C ARG A 80 10.26 -19.04 6.49
N SER A 81 9.89 -18.90 5.22
CA SER A 81 10.80 -19.13 4.09
C SER A 81 11.69 -17.92 3.76
N ASP A 82 11.47 -16.77 4.38
CA ASP A 82 12.28 -15.56 4.19
C ASP A 82 13.45 -15.46 5.18
N GLY A 83 13.58 -16.43 6.10
CA GLY A 83 14.78 -16.61 6.93
C GLY A 83 14.88 -15.76 8.19
N PHE A 84 13.83 -15.00 8.53
CA PHE A 84 13.78 -14.17 9.75
C PHE A 84 12.48 -14.34 10.56
N TRP A 85 11.69 -15.36 10.24
CA TRP A 85 10.37 -15.60 10.82
C TRP A 85 10.27 -17.03 11.33
N GLU A 86 9.79 -17.19 12.56
CA GLU A 86 9.65 -18.46 13.26
C GLU A 86 8.16 -18.76 13.52
N LEU A 87 7.80 -20.04 13.53
CA LEU A 87 6.49 -20.52 13.93
C LEU A 87 6.65 -21.52 15.08
N GLN A 88 5.75 -21.46 16.06
CA GLN A 88 5.62 -22.47 17.12
C GLN A 88 4.24 -23.15 17.02
N ASN A 89 4.16 -24.40 17.48
CA ASN A 89 3.00 -25.29 17.35
C ASN A 89 2.67 -25.64 15.88
N ALA A 90 3.55 -25.31 14.93
CA ALA A 90 3.37 -25.58 13.51
C ALA A 90 3.53 -27.07 13.17
N GLU A 91 4.20 -27.84 14.04
CA GLU A 91 4.37 -29.28 13.97
C GLU A 91 3.05 -30.06 14.17
N PHE A 92 2.05 -29.44 14.79
CA PHE A 92 0.72 -30.02 14.94
C PHE A 92 -0.16 -29.83 13.70
N CYS A 93 0.26 -28.96 12.78
CA CYS A 93 -0.48 -28.67 11.56
C CYS A 93 -0.05 -29.61 10.42
N SER A 94 -1.03 -30.11 9.67
CA SER A 94 -0.82 -30.99 8.53
C SER A 94 -0.96 -30.20 7.22
N PRO A 95 0.10 -30.05 6.40
CA PRO A 95 -0.03 -29.46 5.07
C PRO A 95 -1.01 -30.28 4.23
N GLN A 96 -1.94 -29.61 3.53
CA GLN A 96 -2.87 -30.32 2.66
C GLN A 96 -2.13 -31.00 1.50
N LYS A 97 -2.65 -32.12 0.99
CA LYS A 97 -2.08 -32.81 -0.18
C LYS A 97 -2.04 -31.87 -1.39
N GLY A 98 -0.84 -31.57 -1.88
CA GLY A 98 -0.61 -30.63 -2.99
C GLY A 98 -0.50 -29.15 -2.59
N ASN A 99 -0.65 -28.83 -1.31
CA ASN A 99 -0.50 -27.47 -0.78
C ASN A 99 0.65 -27.40 0.23
N LYS A 100 1.39 -26.29 0.25
CA LYS A 100 2.54 -26.12 1.18
C LYS A 100 2.11 -25.60 2.56
N GLU A 101 0.81 -25.41 2.77
CA GLU A 101 0.20 -24.73 3.91
C GLU A 101 -0.92 -25.57 4.53
N PRO A 102 -1.08 -25.51 5.86
CA PRO A 102 -2.21 -26.11 6.56
C PRO A 102 -3.46 -25.24 6.44
N PRO A 103 -4.66 -25.82 6.66
CA PRO A 103 -5.90 -25.06 6.66
C PRO A 103 -5.93 -24.03 7.81
N LYS A 104 -6.59 -22.88 7.59
CA LYS A 104 -6.79 -21.83 8.61
C LYS A 104 -7.28 -22.39 9.94
N ARG A 105 -8.20 -23.36 9.88
CA ARG A 105 -8.79 -24.03 11.03
C ARG A 105 -7.72 -24.64 11.94
N GLU A 106 -6.79 -25.42 11.40
CA GLU A 106 -5.72 -26.05 12.19
C GLU A 106 -4.78 -25.01 12.82
N ILE A 107 -4.44 -23.95 12.07
CA ILE A 107 -3.59 -22.87 12.59
C ILE A 107 -4.22 -22.23 13.84
N ILE A 108 -5.55 -22.08 13.84
CA ILE A 108 -6.30 -21.53 14.99
C ILE A 108 -6.45 -22.58 16.10
N GLU A 109 -6.89 -23.80 15.78
CA GLU A 109 -7.13 -24.87 16.76
C GLU A 109 -5.85 -25.26 17.53
N HIS A 110 -4.69 -25.21 16.87
CA HIS A 110 -3.40 -25.51 17.49
C HIS A 110 -2.71 -24.28 18.09
N GLY A 111 -3.36 -23.11 18.09
CA GLY A 111 -2.79 -21.88 18.66
C GLY A 111 -1.41 -21.56 18.10
N VAL A 112 -1.25 -21.63 16.77
CA VAL A 112 0.05 -21.41 16.14
C VAL A 112 0.51 -19.99 16.40
N LEU A 113 1.71 -19.89 16.96
CA LEU A 113 2.36 -18.61 17.19
C LEU A 113 3.33 -18.32 16.06
N GLY A 114 3.54 -17.05 15.74
CA GLY A 114 4.53 -16.62 14.75
C GLY A 114 5.09 -15.24 15.06
N GLY A 115 6.33 -15.02 14.68
CA GLY A 115 7.03 -13.76 14.92
C GLY A 115 8.40 -13.74 14.27
N PHE A 116 9.15 -12.66 14.48
CA PHE A 116 10.55 -12.66 14.10
C PHE A 116 11.31 -13.75 14.88
N ASP A 117 12.34 -14.33 14.28
CA ASP A 117 13.25 -15.23 14.99
C ASP A 117 13.89 -14.54 16.21
N GLU A 118 14.38 -15.32 17.16
CA GLU A 118 14.93 -14.80 18.41
C GLU A 118 16.06 -13.78 18.19
N GLU A 119 17.01 -14.04 17.29
CA GLU A 119 18.12 -13.11 17.05
C GLU A 119 17.63 -11.78 16.46
N SER A 120 16.71 -11.85 15.49
CA SER A 120 16.09 -10.70 14.84
C SER A 120 15.26 -9.88 15.82
N TYR A 121 14.45 -10.53 16.66
CA TYR A 121 13.65 -9.86 17.67
C TYR A 121 14.51 -9.13 18.70
N GLN A 122 15.56 -9.78 19.24
CA GLN A 122 16.47 -9.13 20.19
C GLN A 122 17.23 -7.95 19.55
N LEU A 123 17.59 -8.07 18.26
CA LEU A 123 18.18 -6.97 17.52
C LEU A 123 17.23 -5.77 17.38
N LEU A 124 15.94 -6.02 17.10
CA LEU A 124 14.93 -4.96 17.00
C LEU A 124 14.65 -4.30 18.35
N ARG A 125 14.53 -5.11 19.41
CA ARG A 125 14.31 -4.64 20.78
C ARG A 125 15.47 -3.77 21.28
N SER A 126 16.71 -4.14 20.96
CA SER A 126 17.91 -3.38 21.35
C SER A 126 18.16 -2.14 20.48
N LYS A 127 17.51 -2.00 19.31
CA LYS A 127 17.71 -0.89 18.37
C LYS A 127 16.37 -0.37 17.81
N PRO A 128 15.63 0.46 18.56
CA PRO A 128 14.37 1.05 18.08
C PRO A 128 14.49 1.82 16.75
N THR A 129 15.64 2.47 16.51
CA THR A 129 15.89 3.17 15.25
C THR A 129 15.97 2.23 14.03
N LEU A 130 16.32 0.96 14.23
CA LEU A 130 16.30 -0.04 13.15
C LEU A 130 14.86 -0.41 12.81
N LEU A 131 14.00 -0.62 13.80
CA LEU A 131 12.57 -0.91 13.61
C LEU A 131 11.91 0.18 12.74
N ASN A 132 12.11 1.45 13.11
CA ASN A 132 11.57 2.59 12.39
C ASN A 132 12.08 2.66 10.94
N LYS A 133 13.36 2.32 10.72
CA LYS A 133 13.96 2.25 9.38
C LYS A 133 13.37 1.12 8.54
N LEU A 134 13.15 -0.05 9.13
CA LEU A 134 12.52 -1.18 8.44
C LEU A 134 11.07 -0.87 8.06
N ALA A 135 10.30 -0.28 8.97
CA ALA A 135 8.95 0.18 8.68
C ALA A 135 8.93 1.17 7.50
N GLN A 136 9.80 2.19 7.54
CA GLN A 136 9.92 3.16 6.44
C GLN A 136 10.38 2.52 5.13
N GLN A 137 11.29 1.54 5.17
CA GLN A 137 11.74 0.80 4.00
C GLN A 137 10.58 0.05 3.35
N ILE A 138 9.85 -0.77 4.12
CA ILE A 138 8.68 -1.53 3.65
C ILE A 138 7.62 -0.59 3.06
N LEU A 139 7.32 0.51 3.75
CA LEU A 139 6.38 1.52 3.26
C LEU A 139 6.81 2.08 1.89
N SER A 140 8.07 2.49 1.76
CA SER A 140 8.58 3.14 0.55
C SER A 140 8.70 2.21 -0.66
N GLU A 141 8.97 0.92 -0.43
CA GLU A 141 9.13 -0.09 -1.47
C GLU A 141 7.79 -0.62 -2.00
N HIS A 142 6.71 -0.53 -1.21
CA HIS A 142 5.43 -1.17 -1.56
C HIS A 142 4.23 -0.23 -1.71
N PHE A 143 4.31 1.02 -1.23
CA PHE A 143 3.16 1.92 -1.21
C PHE A 143 3.54 3.35 -1.66
N PRO A 144 2.63 4.09 -2.34
CA PRO A 144 2.84 5.49 -2.67
C PRO A 144 2.76 6.35 -1.41
N ASP A 145 3.34 7.55 -1.44
CA ASP A 145 3.53 8.39 -0.25
C ASP A 145 2.24 8.69 0.53
N SER A 146 1.14 8.91 -0.18
CA SER A 146 -0.19 9.17 0.42
C SER A 146 -0.65 7.98 1.29
N ILE A 147 -0.41 6.75 0.82
CA ILE A 147 -0.73 5.51 1.53
C ILE A 147 0.27 5.24 2.65
N GLN A 148 1.54 5.61 2.46
CA GLN A 148 2.54 5.46 3.52
C GLN A 148 2.15 6.25 4.76
N GLU A 149 1.68 7.49 4.58
CA GLU A 149 1.21 8.35 5.66
C GLU A 149 -0.03 7.78 6.36
N LEU A 150 -1.02 7.31 5.60
CA LEU A 150 -2.21 6.68 6.16
C LEU A 150 -1.89 5.40 6.96
N LEU A 151 -1.03 4.53 6.42
CA LEU A 151 -0.60 3.31 7.11
C LEU A 151 0.18 3.61 8.38
N ALA A 152 1.12 4.56 8.33
CA ALA A 152 1.92 4.94 9.48
C ALA A 152 1.04 5.50 10.61
N ASN A 153 0.09 6.39 10.28
CA ASN A 153 -0.87 6.92 11.24
C ASN A 153 -1.79 5.84 11.80
N ARG A 154 -2.32 4.95 10.95
CA ARG A 154 -3.24 3.87 11.39
C ARG A 154 -2.55 2.88 12.34
N LEU A 155 -1.28 2.57 12.10
CA LEU A 155 -0.52 1.62 12.91
C LEU A 155 0.21 2.29 14.09
N ASP A 156 0.22 3.62 14.14
CA ASP A 156 1.00 4.41 15.10
C ASP A 156 2.52 4.12 14.98
N LEU A 157 3.01 4.05 13.74
CA LEU A 157 4.42 3.81 13.44
C LEU A 157 5.22 5.11 13.51
N GLN A 158 6.30 5.09 14.28
CA GLN A 158 7.29 6.16 14.30
C GLN A 158 8.23 6.00 13.10
N LEU A 159 8.11 6.88 12.11
CA LEU A 159 8.99 6.85 10.95
C LEU A 159 10.26 7.66 11.22
N SER A 160 11.42 7.03 11.00
CA SER A 160 12.74 7.69 11.13
C SER A 160 13.35 7.91 9.75
N GLY A 161 13.26 9.13 9.24
CA GLY A 161 13.88 9.52 7.98
C GLY A 161 13.20 10.72 7.34
N THR A 162 13.95 11.45 6.51
CA THR A 162 13.34 12.39 5.56
C THR A 162 12.56 11.56 4.54
N ARG A 163 11.25 11.84 4.40
CA ARG A 163 10.46 11.26 3.30
C ARG A 163 11.24 11.54 2.00
N LYS A 164 11.40 10.51 1.16
CA LYS A 164 12.06 10.69 -0.15
C LYS A 164 11.35 11.85 -0.84
N VAL A 165 12.10 12.92 -1.15
CA VAL A 165 11.56 14.08 -1.85
C VAL A 165 11.01 13.57 -3.18
N ARG A 166 9.71 13.78 -3.42
CA ARG A 166 9.08 13.46 -4.70
C ARG A 166 9.88 14.12 -5.81
N ASP A 167 10.04 13.42 -6.93
CA ASP A 167 10.74 13.93 -8.10
C ASP A 167 10.16 15.31 -8.50
N PRO A 168 10.90 16.41 -8.25
CA PRO A 168 10.36 17.75 -8.49
C PRO A 168 10.12 18.00 -9.98
N ALA A 169 10.91 17.37 -10.85
CA ALA A 169 10.79 17.50 -12.30
C ALA A 169 9.55 16.78 -12.83
N PHE A 170 9.26 15.58 -12.31
CA PHE A 170 8.01 14.88 -12.62
C PHE A 170 6.80 15.73 -12.21
N ARG A 171 6.77 16.18 -10.94
CA ARG A 171 5.68 17.01 -10.43
C ARG A 171 5.45 18.25 -11.30
N GLN A 172 6.52 18.99 -11.61
CA GLN A 172 6.42 20.21 -12.40
C GLN A 172 5.88 19.92 -13.82
N THR A 173 6.36 18.86 -14.46
CA THR A 173 5.92 18.46 -15.81
C THR A 173 4.44 18.11 -15.82
N ILE A 174 3.96 17.30 -14.86
CA ILE A 174 2.54 16.93 -14.76
C ILE A 174 1.66 18.16 -14.53
N LEU A 175 2.00 19.01 -13.54
CA LEU A 175 1.18 20.19 -13.26
C LEU A 175 1.11 21.13 -14.47
N ARG A 176 2.20 21.28 -15.24
CA ARG A 176 2.18 22.07 -16.48
C ARG A 176 1.29 21.45 -17.55
N ALA A 177 1.36 20.13 -17.77
CA ALA A 177 0.56 19.43 -18.78
C ALA A 177 -0.95 19.61 -18.56
N TYR A 178 -1.37 19.64 -17.29
CA TYR A 178 -2.76 19.86 -16.87
C TYR A 178 -3.09 21.33 -16.60
N ASN A 179 -2.26 22.30 -16.99
CA ASN A 179 -2.49 23.74 -16.76
C ASN A 179 -2.72 24.11 -15.28
N TYR A 180 -2.04 23.41 -14.36
CA TYR A 180 -2.11 23.60 -12.91
C TYR A 180 -3.53 23.55 -12.35
N GLN A 181 -4.33 22.59 -12.78
CA GLN A 181 -5.66 22.31 -12.24
C GLN A 181 -5.82 20.81 -12.01
N CYS A 182 -6.69 20.46 -11.05
CA CYS A 182 -7.09 19.08 -10.82
C CYS A 182 -7.82 18.53 -12.06
N ALA A 183 -7.41 17.37 -12.55
CA ALA A 183 -8.03 16.69 -13.68
C ALA A 183 -9.50 16.34 -13.42
N VAL A 184 -9.89 16.11 -12.16
CA VAL A 184 -11.26 15.72 -11.79
C VAL A 184 -12.17 16.95 -11.64
N CYS A 185 -11.79 17.90 -10.79
CA CYS A 185 -12.69 18.99 -10.39
C CYS A 185 -12.27 20.40 -10.84
N GLY A 186 -11.15 20.55 -11.54
CA GLY A 186 -10.63 21.85 -11.98
C GLY A 186 -10.03 22.72 -10.87
N TYR A 187 -9.95 22.24 -9.62
CA TYR A 187 -9.34 22.97 -8.50
C TYR A 187 -7.93 23.46 -8.85
N ASN A 188 -7.67 24.76 -8.66
CA ASN A 188 -6.45 25.44 -9.10
C ASN A 188 -5.98 26.54 -8.14
N LEU A 189 -6.25 26.40 -6.83
CA LEU A 189 -5.90 27.40 -5.83
C LEU A 189 -4.40 27.73 -5.84
N ARG A 190 -4.10 29.02 -5.73
CA ARG A 190 -2.74 29.54 -5.63
C ARG A 190 -2.63 30.55 -4.50
N HIS A 191 -1.49 30.54 -3.83
CA HIS A 191 -1.02 31.65 -3.01
C HIS A 191 0.09 32.34 -3.80
N ASP A 192 -0.22 33.51 -4.35
CA ASP A 192 0.59 34.19 -5.37
C ASP A 192 0.87 33.28 -6.58
N SER A 193 2.13 32.98 -6.86
CA SER A 193 2.55 32.08 -7.94
C SER A 193 2.55 30.61 -7.52
N THR A 194 2.39 30.29 -6.23
CA THR A 194 2.57 28.94 -5.67
C THR A 194 1.25 28.16 -5.68
N PRO A 195 1.15 27.03 -6.42
CA PRO A 195 -0.02 26.14 -6.35
C PRO A 195 -0.17 25.52 -4.96
N VAL A 196 -1.38 25.57 -4.39
CA VAL A 196 -1.68 25.05 -3.05
C VAL A 196 -2.60 23.84 -3.16
N GLY A 197 -2.21 22.70 -2.58
CA GLY A 197 -3.04 21.48 -2.56
C GLY A 197 -3.22 20.80 -3.91
N LEU A 198 -2.29 21.02 -4.85
CA LEU A 198 -2.20 20.29 -6.13
C LEU A 198 -1.02 19.33 -6.12
N GLU A 199 -1.22 18.13 -6.66
CA GLU A 199 -0.28 17.02 -6.61
C GLU A 199 -0.18 16.29 -7.96
N ALA A 200 0.96 15.66 -8.20
CA ALA A 200 1.16 14.78 -9.35
C ALA A 200 1.03 13.34 -8.87
N ALA A 201 -0.05 12.69 -9.28
CA ALA A 201 -0.34 11.29 -8.99
C ALA A 201 0.21 10.40 -10.10
N HIS A 202 0.72 9.22 -9.73
CA HIS A 202 1.02 8.19 -10.72
C HIS A 202 -0.22 7.32 -10.92
N ILE A 203 -0.61 7.08 -12.18
CA ILE A 203 -1.71 6.16 -12.50
C ILE A 203 -1.30 4.73 -12.13
N LYS A 204 -0.21 4.25 -12.75
CA LYS A 204 0.51 3.06 -12.31
C LYS A 204 1.56 3.44 -11.29
N TRP A 205 1.48 2.85 -10.10
CA TRP A 205 2.40 3.18 -9.01
C TRP A 205 3.86 2.87 -9.34
N LYS A 206 4.75 3.77 -8.93
CA LYS A 206 6.20 3.64 -9.15
C LYS A 206 6.77 2.35 -8.52
N GLN A 207 6.27 1.96 -7.35
CA GLN A 207 6.63 0.73 -6.64
C GLN A 207 6.36 -0.55 -7.45
N TYR A 208 5.48 -0.46 -8.45
CA TYR A 208 5.11 -1.57 -9.33
C TYR A 208 5.47 -1.30 -10.80
N GLY A 209 6.52 -0.49 -11.04
CA GLY A 209 7.07 -0.26 -12.38
C GLY A 209 6.38 0.82 -13.20
N GLY A 210 5.60 1.71 -12.58
CA GLY A 210 5.05 2.89 -13.24
C GLY A 210 6.13 3.93 -13.57
N PRO A 211 6.26 4.37 -14.84
CA PRO A 211 7.27 5.36 -15.22
C PRO A 211 6.89 6.79 -14.81
N CYS A 212 7.88 7.65 -14.62
CA CYS A 212 7.70 9.09 -14.39
C CYS A 212 7.44 9.83 -15.73
N THR A 213 6.40 9.48 -16.47
CA THR A 213 6.01 10.11 -17.75
C THR A 213 4.67 10.82 -17.63
N VAL A 214 4.42 11.81 -18.50
CA VAL A 214 3.13 12.54 -18.51
C VAL A 214 1.94 11.61 -18.75
N THR A 215 2.13 10.63 -19.61
CA THR A 215 1.17 9.57 -19.93
C THR A 215 0.85 8.62 -18.77
N ASN A 216 1.63 8.62 -17.69
CA ASN A 216 1.37 7.90 -16.45
C ASN A 216 1.03 8.84 -15.28
N GLY A 217 0.77 10.12 -15.56
CA GLY A 217 0.61 11.15 -14.55
C GLY A 217 -0.72 11.87 -14.63
N LEU A 218 -1.27 12.20 -13.47
CA LEU A 218 -2.46 13.05 -13.31
C LEU A 218 -2.12 14.22 -12.38
N ALA A 219 -2.57 15.42 -12.73
CA ALA A 219 -2.62 16.51 -11.76
C ALA A 219 -3.91 16.39 -10.96
N LEU A 220 -3.84 16.18 -9.65
CA LEU A 220 -5.00 16.01 -8.78
C LEU A 220 -4.89 16.96 -7.58
N CYS A 221 -6.02 17.45 -7.06
CA CYS A 221 -5.98 18.11 -5.75
C CYS A 221 -5.69 17.08 -4.65
N SER A 222 -5.23 17.50 -3.48
CA SER A 222 -4.82 16.57 -2.40
C SER A 222 -5.92 15.57 -2.00
N LEU A 223 -7.20 15.97 -2.05
CA LEU A 223 -8.34 15.08 -1.78
C LEU A 223 -8.52 14.02 -2.86
N HIS A 224 -8.58 14.41 -4.14
CA HIS A 224 -8.70 13.46 -5.25
C HIS A 224 -7.45 12.59 -5.38
N HIS A 225 -6.27 13.11 -5.10
CA HIS A 225 -5.03 12.33 -5.09
C HIS A 225 -5.08 11.22 -4.04
N SER A 226 -5.42 11.57 -2.79
CA SER A 226 -5.56 10.59 -1.72
C SER A 226 -6.65 9.55 -2.03
N ALA A 227 -7.80 10.00 -2.55
CA ALA A 227 -8.88 9.10 -2.96
C ALA A 227 -8.45 8.16 -4.10
N PHE A 228 -7.70 8.65 -5.08
CA PHE A 228 -7.22 7.85 -6.21
C PHE A 228 -6.22 6.78 -5.78
N ASP A 229 -5.27 7.12 -4.91
CA ASP A 229 -4.33 6.15 -4.35
C ASP A 229 -4.99 5.16 -3.39
N MET A 230 -6.04 5.56 -2.68
CA MET A 230 -6.82 4.65 -1.82
C MET A 230 -7.76 3.72 -2.62
N GLY A 231 -7.91 3.94 -3.93
CA GLY A 231 -8.84 3.19 -4.77
C GLY A 231 -10.29 3.61 -4.63
N VAL A 232 -10.56 4.75 -3.99
CA VAL A 232 -11.90 5.33 -3.83
C VAL A 232 -12.44 5.86 -5.15
N ILE A 233 -11.55 6.39 -5.99
CA ILE A 233 -11.86 6.78 -7.36
C ILE A 233 -10.92 6.10 -8.36
N GLY A 234 -11.41 5.90 -9.58
CA GLY A 234 -10.67 5.36 -10.71
C GLY A 234 -11.20 5.93 -12.03
N PHE A 235 -10.77 5.38 -13.15
CA PHE A 235 -11.24 5.79 -14.47
C PHE A 235 -11.61 4.59 -15.35
N ASP A 236 -12.63 4.75 -16.18
CA ASP A 236 -12.96 3.80 -17.25
C ASP A 236 -12.11 4.04 -18.51
N ASP A 237 -12.32 3.22 -19.54
CA ASP A 237 -11.57 3.29 -20.81
C ASP A 237 -11.84 4.59 -21.59
N SER A 238 -12.92 5.31 -21.25
CA SER A 238 -13.27 6.62 -21.81
C SER A 238 -12.81 7.78 -20.92
N MET A 239 -11.94 7.54 -19.94
CA MET A 239 -11.45 8.52 -18.97
C MET A 239 -12.57 9.20 -18.16
N LYS A 240 -13.68 8.49 -17.94
CA LYS A 240 -14.74 8.93 -17.04
C LYS A 240 -14.44 8.50 -15.62
N LEU A 241 -14.75 9.37 -14.66
CA LEU A 241 -14.54 9.10 -13.25
C LEU A 241 -15.44 7.95 -12.78
N LEU A 242 -14.82 6.93 -12.20
CA LEU A 242 -15.47 5.88 -11.43
C LEU A 242 -15.34 6.20 -9.94
N VAL A 243 -16.40 5.97 -9.18
CA VAL A 243 -16.41 6.13 -7.71
C VAL A 243 -16.78 4.77 -7.11
N SER A 244 -16.02 4.33 -6.11
CA SER A 244 -16.25 3.07 -5.40
C SER A 244 -17.64 3.02 -4.77
N GLU A 245 -18.31 1.88 -4.82
CA GLU A 245 -19.60 1.67 -4.16
C GLU A 245 -19.49 1.79 -2.62
N GLY A 246 -18.28 1.60 -2.08
CA GLY A 246 -18.02 1.74 -0.64
C GLY A 246 -17.96 3.18 -0.13
N VAL A 247 -18.03 4.19 -1.01
CA VAL A 247 -18.02 5.60 -0.62
C VAL A 247 -19.28 5.95 0.15
N ASN A 248 -19.09 6.52 1.33
CA ASN A 248 -20.14 7.08 2.16
C ASN A 248 -19.75 8.49 2.58
N GLY A 249 -20.74 9.33 2.86
CA GLY A 249 -20.48 10.71 3.25
C GLY A 249 -21.70 11.61 3.24
N SER A 250 -21.47 12.86 3.59
CA SER A 250 -22.48 13.93 3.57
C SER A 250 -22.47 14.69 2.24
N GLN A 251 -23.23 15.79 2.16
CA GLN A 251 -23.29 16.67 0.99
C GLN A 251 -21.91 17.13 0.47
N MET A 252 -20.89 17.19 1.32
CA MET A 252 -19.54 17.53 0.84
C MET A 252 -18.94 16.42 -0.02
N VAL A 253 -19.18 15.15 0.32
CA VAL A 253 -18.73 14.01 -0.49
C VAL A 253 -19.47 13.96 -1.81
N GLU A 254 -20.76 14.29 -1.82
CA GLU A 254 -21.53 14.45 -3.05
C GLU A 254 -20.86 15.45 -4.00
N ARG A 255 -20.59 16.67 -3.52
CA ARG A 255 -19.97 17.73 -4.32
C ARG A 255 -18.54 17.43 -4.77
N LEU A 256 -17.78 16.68 -3.98
CA LEU A 256 -16.38 16.37 -4.28
C LEU A 256 -16.21 15.12 -5.15
N PHE A 257 -17.15 14.18 -5.11
CA PHE A 257 -16.98 12.86 -5.74
C PHE A 257 -18.20 12.46 -6.59
N TRP A 258 -19.40 12.37 -6.00
CA TRP A 258 -20.57 11.83 -6.72
C TRP A 258 -21.04 12.72 -7.86
N ASP A 259 -20.96 14.04 -7.71
CA ASP A 259 -21.27 14.99 -8.80
C ASP A 259 -20.39 14.78 -10.03
N PHE A 260 -19.17 14.26 -9.84
CA PHE A 260 -18.23 13.98 -10.92
C PHE A 260 -18.32 12.55 -11.47
N ALA A 261 -19.05 11.65 -10.82
CA ALA A 261 -19.18 10.26 -11.25
C ALA A 261 -19.72 10.17 -12.69
N GLY A 262 -19.08 9.37 -13.53
CA GLY A 262 -19.42 9.21 -14.95
C GLY A 262 -19.05 10.40 -15.84
N ARG A 263 -18.51 11.50 -15.31
CA ARG A 263 -18.01 12.63 -16.11
C ARG A 263 -16.58 12.37 -16.56
N GLY A 264 -16.26 12.83 -17.77
CA GLY A 264 -14.88 12.80 -18.29
C GLY A 264 -13.97 13.75 -17.51
N ILE A 265 -12.73 13.34 -17.25
CA ILE A 265 -11.73 14.23 -16.65
C ILE A 265 -11.21 15.26 -17.65
N LEU A 266 -10.65 16.34 -17.12
CA LEU A 266 -9.86 17.30 -17.87
C LEU A 266 -8.55 16.65 -18.30
N LEU A 267 -8.37 16.48 -19.60
CA LEU A 267 -7.14 15.94 -20.18
C LEU A 267 -6.12 17.06 -20.49
N PRO A 268 -4.84 16.73 -20.65
CA PRO A 268 -3.82 17.67 -21.13
C PRO A 268 -4.21 18.31 -22.46
N LYS A 269 -3.59 19.45 -22.80
CA LYS A 269 -3.87 20.11 -24.10
C LYS A 269 -3.35 19.31 -25.31
N SER A 270 -2.24 18.61 -25.14
CA SER A 270 -1.64 17.80 -26.20
C SER A 270 -2.08 16.34 -26.07
N ALA A 271 -2.55 15.75 -27.15
CA ALA A 271 -3.00 14.36 -27.19
C ALA A 271 -1.88 13.35 -26.88
N GLU A 272 -0.62 13.69 -27.21
CA GLU A 272 0.55 12.85 -26.89
C GLU A 272 0.80 12.68 -25.38
N HIS A 273 0.19 13.57 -24.58
CA HIS A 273 0.29 13.57 -23.12
C HIS A 273 -0.89 12.89 -22.44
N TYR A 274 -1.83 12.33 -23.20
CA TYR A 274 -3.00 11.67 -22.60
C TYR A 274 -2.55 10.45 -21.78
N PRO A 275 -3.25 10.16 -20.66
CA PRO A 275 -3.09 8.92 -19.94
C PRO A 275 -3.14 7.70 -20.88
N LEU A 276 -2.13 6.83 -20.81
CA LEU A 276 -2.15 5.59 -21.60
C LEU A 276 -3.07 4.57 -20.93
N GLU A 277 -3.87 3.90 -21.77
CA GLU A 277 -4.88 2.90 -21.37
C GLU A 277 -4.30 1.83 -20.45
N GLN A 278 -3.14 1.25 -20.78
CA GLN A 278 -2.47 0.21 -19.99
C GLN A 278 -2.23 0.61 -18.51
N PHE A 279 -2.03 1.90 -18.21
CA PHE A 279 -1.83 2.36 -16.84
C PHE A 279 -3.16 2.50 -16.11
N VAL A 280 -4.21 2.97 -16.81
CA VAL A 280 -5.57 3.07 -16.27
C VAL A 280 -6.15 1.68 -16.00
N GLU A 281 -5.96 0.74 -16.93
CA GLU A 281 -6.32 -0.67 -16.73
C GLU A 281 -5.61 -1.27 -15.50
N TRP A 282 -4.31 -1.01 -15.36
CA TRP A 282 -3.56 -1.45 -14.18
C TRP A 282 -4.14 -0.86 -12.90
N HIS A 283 -4.42 0.45 -12.87
CA HIS A 283 -4.99 1.11 -11.68
C HIS A 283 -6.36 0.52 -11.35
N ARG A 284 -7.23 0.37 -12.35
CA ARG A 284 -8.56 -0.22 -12.20
C ARG A 284 -8.51 -1.64 -11.65
N GLY A 285 -7.53 -2.44 -12.05
CA GLY A 285 -7.37 -3.82 -11.57
C GLY A 285 -6.61 -3.98 -10.25
N GLN A 286 -5.77 -3.00 -9.86
CA GLN A 286 -4.83 -3.14 -8.73
C GLN A 286 -5.06 -2.18 -7.58
N VAL A 287 -5.76 -1.07 -7.81
CA VAL A 287 -5.94 0.01 -6.84
C VAL A 287 -7.41 0.32 -6.65
N PHE A 288 -8.15 0.60 -7.73
CA PHE A 288 -9.58 0.90 -7.65
C PHE A 288 -10.36 -0.22 -6.97
N LYS A 289 -11.32 0.18 -6.11
CA LYS A 289 -12.23 -0.71 -5.43
C LYS A 289 -13.61 -0.47 -6.01
N ALA A 290 -14.03 -1.33 -6.94
CA ALA A 290 -15.38 -1.30 -7.49
C ALA A 290 -16.40 -1.39 -6.35
#